data_AF-A0A353BAU5-F1
#
_entry.id   AF-A0A353BAU5-F1
#
_cell.length_a   1.000
_cell.length_b   1.000
_cell.length_c   1.000
_cell.angle_alpha   90.00
_cell.angle_beta   90.00
_cell.angle_gamma   90.00
#
_symmetry.space_group_name_H-M   'P 1'
#
loop_
_entity.id
_entity.type
_entity.pdbx_description
1 polymer ?
#
loop_
_entity_poly.entity_id
_entity_poly.type
_entity_poly.pdbx_seq_one_letter_code
_entity_poly.pdbx_strand_id
1 'polypeptide(L)'
;MNESDVWKIERELTIIIPFVFIDFLKRAANDGIDVSRESNPMSGGVFTDIEECISENLALREDWDADHDLFAPGFDDGCGNFFAIRAGKSDDDEMCIIAHDPPGIEPLGPASEFFDDYLDNARSQS
;
A
#
# COMPACT_ATOMS: atom_id res chain seq x y z
N MET A 1 -4.73 1.96 10.83
CA MET A 1 -4.21 0.59 10.95
C MET A 1 -3.33 0.48 12.20
N ASN A 2 -3.57 -0.52 13.05
CA ASN A 2 -2.82 -0.84 14.28
C ASN A 2 -2.11 -2.21 14.16
N GLU A 3 -1.37 -2.63 15.20
CA GLU A 3 -0.61 -3.90 15.19
C GLU A 3 -1.49 -5.15 15.01
N SER A 4 -2.69 -5.17 15.60
CA SER A 4 -3.64 -6.27 15.42
C SER A 4 -4.18 -6.33 13.99
N ASP A 5 -4.31 -5.17 13.33
CA ASP A 5 -4.75 -5.10 11.94
C ASP A 5 -3.67 -5.67 11.01
N VAL A 6 -2.41 -5.29 11.22
CA VAL A 6 -1.24 -5.79 10.47
C VAL A 6 -1.17 -7.31 10.59
N TRP A 7 -1.23 -7.86 11.81
CA TRP A 7 -1.19 -9.31 12.03
C TRP A 7 -2.32 -10.04 11.29
N LYS A 8 -3.51 -9.46 11.27
CA LYS A 8 -4.66 -10.03 10.56
C LYS A 8 -4.41 -10.04 9.05
N ILE A 9 -3.94 -8.94 8.47
CA ILE A 9 -3.61 -8.83 7.04
C ILE A 9 -2.55 -9.87 6.67
N GLU A 10 -1.43 -9.92 7.41
CA GLU A 10 -0.34 -10.88 7.17
C GLU A 10 -0.84 -12.33 7.19
N ARG A 11 -1.70 -12.66 8.15
CA ARG A 11 -2.27 -14.00 8.28
C ARG A 11 -3.19 -14.36 7.12
N GLU A 12 -4.14 -13.50 6.79
CA GLU A 12 -5.15 -13.80 5.75
C GLU A 12 -4.54 -13.77 4.35
N LEU A 13 -3.63 -12.84 4.09
CA LEU A 13 -2.96 -12.72 2.80
C LEU A 13 -1.72 -13.60 2.66
N THR A 14 -1.25 -14.25 3.74
CA THR A 14 -0.01 -15.06 3.77
C THR A 14 1.21 -14.25 3.29
N ILE A 15 1.35 -13.03 3.80
CA ILE A 15 2.44 -12.09 3.49
C ILE A 15 3.18 -11.67 4.76
N ILE A 16 4.29 -10.95 4.60
CA ILE A 16 4.98 -10.24 5.66
C ILE A 16 5.00 -8.76 5.29
N ILE A 17 4.30 -7.93 6.05
CA ILE A 17 4.24 -6.49 5.80
C ILE A 17 5.61 -5.88 6.13
N PRO A 18 6.27 -5.20 5.18
CA PRO A 18 7.62 -4.70 5.41
C PRO A 18 7.67 -3.56 6.43
N PHE A 19 8.81 -3.45 7.13
CA PHE A 19 9.02 -2.41 8.13
C PHE A 19 8.93 -1.00 7.57
N VAL A 20 9.25 -0.79 6.30
CA VAL A 20 9.15 0.53 5.66
C VAL A 20 7.71 1.04 5.61
N PHE A 21 6.72 0.17 5.37
CA PHE A 21 5.32 0.55 5.43
C PHE A 21 4.86 0.85 6.87
N ILE A 22 5.31 0.06 7.84
CA ILE A 22 5.02 0.30 9.26
C ILE A 22 5.64 1.62 9.75
N ASP A 23 6.85 1.95 9.30
CA ASP A 23 7.51 3.21 9.61
C ASP A 23 6.78 4.40 9.00
N PHE A 24 6.35 4.29 7.73
CA PHE A 24 5.48 5.27 7.07
C PHE A 24 4.23 5.57 7.91
N LEU A 25 3.49 4.55 8.34
CA LEU A 25 2.28 4.73 9.17
C LEU A 25 2.58 5.45 10.49
N LYS A 26 3.70 5.11 11.15
CA LYS A 26 4.12 5.75 12.39
C LYS A 26 4.50 7.21 12.18
N ARG A 27 5.22 7.51 11.10
CA ARG A 27 5.62 8.87 10.74
C ARG A 27 4.40 9.75 10.41
N ALA A 28 3.48 9.23 9.61
CA ALA A 28 2.19 9.89 9.34
C ALA A 28 1.46 10.24 10.63
N ALA A 29 1.31 9.27 11.54
CA ALA A 29 0.64 9.47 12.82
C ALA A 29 1.35 10.49 13.72
N ASN A 30 2.69 10.47 13.77
CA ASN A 30 3.48 11.42 14.55
C ASN A 30 3.35 12.86 14.03
N ASP A 31 3.23 13.03 12.71
CA ASP A 31 3.07 14.32 12.06
C ASP A 31 1.61 14.81 12.03
N GLY A 32 0.66 13.98 12.48
CA GLY A 32 -0.77 14.29 12.44
C GLY A 32 -1.35 14.30 11.02
N ILE A 33 -0.71 13.59 10.08
CA ILE A 33 -1.15 13.47 8.69
C ILE A 33 -2.13 12.30 8.60
N ASP A 34 -3.35 12.60 8.14
CA ASP A 34 -4.30 11.56 7.76
C ASP A 34 -3.89 11.00 6.40
N VAL A 35 -3.59 9.71 6.36
CA VAL A 35 -3.17 8.98 5.15
C VAL A 35 -4.24 8.02 4.66
N SER A 36 -5.46 8.12 5.20
CA SER A 36 -6.59 7.28 4.79
C SER A 36 -7.03 7.58 3.35
N ARG A 37 -7.62 6.60 2.65
CA ARG A 37 -8.19 6.83 1.30
C ARG A 37 -9.21 7.96 1.28
N GLU A 38 -9.98 8.11 2.36
CA GLU A 38 -11.01 9.11 2.53
C GLU A 38 -10.43 10.53 2.62
N SER A 39 -9.24 10.66 3.18
CA SER A 39 -8.54 11.95 3.29
C SER A 39 -7.85 12.36 1.99
N ASN A 40 -7.60 11.43 1.06
CA ASN A 40 -6.81 11.68 -0.13
C ASN A 40 -7.40 11.03 -1.42
N PRO A 41 -8.55 11.53 -1.90
CA PRO A 41 -9.32 10.90 -2.97
C PRO A 41 -8.69 11.00 -4.37
N MET A 42 -7.63 11.79 -4.55
CA MET A 42 -6.99 12.03 -5.86
C MET A 42 -5.78 11.11 -6.11
N SER A 43 -5.18 10.55 -5.07
CA SER A 43 -3.93 9.75 -5.14
C SER A 43 -4.02 8.45 -4.34
N GLY A 44 -5.24 8.09 -3.93
CA GLY A 44 -5.49 7.01 -2.98
C GLY A 44 -4.85 7.26 -1.60
N GLY A 45 -4.95 6.24 -0.76
CA GLY A 45 -4.48 6.28 0.62
C GLY A 45 -4.53 4.90 1.24
N VAL A 46 -4.21 4.80 2.52
CA VAL A 46 -4.24 3.52 3.23
C VAL A 46 -5.69 3.14 3.53
N PHE A 47 -6.04 1.87 3.27
CA PHE A 47 -7.32 1.31 3.69
C PHE A 47 -7.53 1.46 5.21
N THR A 48 -8.67 1.99 5.59
CA THR A 48 -9.10 2.08 7.00
C THR A 48 -9.89 0.85 7.41
N ASP A 49 -10.67 0.27 6.50
CA ASP A 49 -11.34 -1.02 6.66
C ASP A 49 -10.40 -2.17 6.28
N ILE A 50 -10.12 -3.03 7.26
CA ILE A 50 -9.19 -4.15 7.11
C ILE A 50 -9.80 -5.29 6.28
N GLU A 51 -11.12 -5.48 6.33
CA GLU A 51 -11.78 -6.48 5.49
C GLU A 51 -11.77 -6.04 4.02
N GLU A 52 -11.99 -4.75 3.77
CA GLU A 52 -11.86 -4.16 2.43
C GLU A 52 -10.43 -4.37 1.90
N CYS A 53 -9.42 -3.99 2.68
CA CYS A 53 -8.01 -4.18 2.35
C CYS A 53 -7.68 -5.64 1.94
N ILE A 54 -8.14 -6.61 2.74
CA ILE A 54 -7.93 -8.03 2.47
C ILE A 54 -8.66 -8.45 1.19
N SER A 55 -9.94 -8.07 1.05
CA SER A 55 -10.75 -8.46 -0.10
C SER A 55 -10.21 -7.90 -1.43
N GLU A 56 -9.75 -6.66 -1.44
CA GLU A 56 -9.14 -6.01 -2.62
C GLU A 56 -7.82 -6.68 -3.01
N ASN A 57 -6.97 -7.00 -2.03
CA ASN A 57 -5.72 -7.74 -2.30
C ASN A 57 -5.98 -9.16 -2.85
N LEU A 58 -7.01 -9.84 -2.37
CA LEU A 58 -7.42 -11.14 -2.91
C LEU A 58 -7.95 -11.00 -4.34
N ALA A 59 -8.77 -9.99 -4.61
CA ALA A 59 -9.28 -9.71 -5.96
C ALA A 59 -8.15 -9.41 -6.94
N LEU A 60 -7.16 -8.59 -6.56
CA LEU A 60 -5.99 -8.31 -7.39
C LEU A 60 -5.19 -9.57 -7.74
N ARG A 61 -5.09 -10.54 -6.83
CA ARG A 61 -4.42 -11.82 -7.10
C ARG A 61 -5.21 -12.70 -8.07
N GLU A 62 -6.53 -12.75 -7.92
CA GLU A 62 -7.40 -13.57 -8.78
C GLU A 62 -7.53 -12.99 -10.19
N ASP A 63 -7.79 -11.69 -10.31
CA ASP A 63 -8.14 -11.06 -11.58
C ASP A 63 -6.90 -10.72 -12.44
N TRP A 64 -5.72 -10.54 -11.82
CA TRP A 64 -4.52 -10.00 -12.49
C TRP A 64 -3.29 -10.90 -12.41
N ASP A 65 -3.45 -12.13 -11.90
CA ASP A 65 -2.35 -13.06 -11.64
C ASP A 65 -1.21 -12.39 -10.86
N ALA A 66 -1.58 -11.46 -9.97
CA ALA A 66 -0.61 -10.66 -9.24
C ALA A 66 0.21 -11.57 -8.30
N ASP A 67 1.51 -11.32 -8.22
CA ASP A 67 2.40 -12.09 -7.37
C ASP A 67 1.85 -12.15 -5.93
N HIS A 68 1.83 -13.35 -5.35
CA HIS A 68 1.31 -13.58 -4.00
C HIS A 68 2.06 -12.82 -2.89
N ASP A 69 3.26 -12.33 -3.18
CA ASP A 69 4.07 -11.53 -2.28
C ASP A 69 3.84 -10.02 -2.44
N LEU A 70 2.88 -9.57 -3.27
CA LEU A 70 2.52 -8.16 -3.34
C LEU A 70 1.42 -7.82 -2.33
N PHE A 71 1.54 -6.60 -1.79
CA PHE A 71 0.55 -5.99 -0.91
C PHE A 71 0.21 -4.58 -1.41
N ALA A 72 -1.04 -4.38 -1.81
CA ALA A 72 -1.59 -3.07 -2.17
C ALA A 72 -2.31 -2.47 -0.95
N PRO A 73 -1.72 -1.48 -0.25
CA PRO A 73 -2.32 -0.92 0.96
C PRO A 73 -3.44 0.08 0.69
N GLY A 74 -3.75 0.38 -0.58
CA GLY A 74 -4.87 1.24 -1.00
C GLY A 74 -4.49 2.48 -1.83
N PHE A 75 -3.21 2.66 -2.14
CA PHE A 75 -2.76 3.69 -3.08
C PHE A 75 -3.14 3.29 -4.51
N ASP A 76 -3.76 4.22 -5.24
CA ASP A 76 -4.17 4.03 -6.63
C ASP A 76 -4.09 5.36 -7.39
N ASP A 77 -4.01 5.29 -8.72
CA ASP A 77 -3.90 6.47 -9.58
C ASP A 77 -5.26 6.97 -10.13
N GLY A 78 -6.37 6.41 -9.65
CA GLY A 78 -7.72 6.69 -10.13
C GLY A 78 -8.03 6.20 -11.55
N CYS A 79 -7.06 5.60 -12.24
CA CYS A 79 -7.20 5.03 -13.59
C CYS A 79 -7.25 3.50 -13.56
N GLY A 80 -7.35 2.91 -12.36
CA GLY A 80 -7.39 1.48 -12.14
C GLY A 80 -6.03 0.85 -11.86
N ASN A 81 -4.94 1.63 -11.79
CA ASN A 81 -3.64 1.10 -11.40
C ASN A 81 -3.46 1.18 -9.88
N PHE A 82 -2.86 0.14 -9.30
CA PHE A 82 -2.62 0.07 -7.86
C PHE A 82 -1.14 0.11 -7.56
N PHE A 83 -0.75 0.87 -6.54
CA PHE A 83 0.62 0.84 -6.03
C PHE A 83 0.72 -0.23 -4.95
N ALA A 84 1.66 -1.16 -5.10
CA ALA A 84 1.86 -2.29 -4.20
C ALA A 84 3.31 -2.38 -3.74
N ILE A 85 3.52 -2.85 -2.51
CA ILE A 85 4.84 -3.13 -1.96
C ILE A 85 5.11 -4.64 -2.01
N ARG A 86 6.35 -5.04 -2.30
CA ARG A 86 6.81 -6.42 -2.05
C ARG A 86 6.74 -6.71 -0.55
N ALA A 87 6.06 -7.78 -0.19
CA ALA A 87 5.68 -8.17 1.16
C ALA A 87 6.02 -9.65 1.41
N GLY A 88 7.20 -10.09 0.94
CA GLY A 88 7.72 -11.42 1.18
C GLY A 88 8.61 -11.48 2.43
N LYS A 89 9.22 -10.35 2.80
CA LYS A 89 10.13 -10.20 3.93
C LYS A 89 9.95 -8.86 4.63
N SER A 90 10.37 -8.82 5.88
CA SER A 90 10.26 -7.61 6.70
C SER A 90 11.15 -6.45 6.24
N ASP A 91 12.23 -6.74 5.50
CA ASP A 91 13.18 -5.77 4.96
C ASP A 91 12.98 -5.45 3.47
N ASP A 92 11.91 -5.94 2.87
CA ASP A 92 11.57 -5.56 1.49
C ASP A 92 11.29 -4.04 1.42
N ASP A 93 11.80 -3.42 0.37
CA ASP A 93 11.67 -1.98 0.12
C ASP A 93 11.39 -1.73 -1.37
N GLU A 94 10.77 -2.68 -2.07
CA GLU A 94 10.44 -2.54 -3.49
C GLU A 94 8.97 -2.13 -3.64
N MET A 95 8.75 -1.01 -4.33
CA MET A 95 7.44 -0.56 -4.78
C MET A 95 7.21 -0.98 -6.23
N CYS A 96 6.00 -1.43 -6.51
CA CYS A 96 5.53 -1.84 -7.81
C CYS A 96 4.22 -1.10 -8.15
N ILE A 97 3.93 -1.00 -9.44
CA ILE A 97 2.60 -0.69 -9.96
C ILE A 97 1.98 -1.96 -10.54
N ILE A 98 0.74 -2.23 -10.15
CA ILE A 98 -0.12 -3.22 -10.76
C ILE A 98 -0.95 -2.46 -11.80
N ALA A 99 -0.55 -2.53 -13.06
CA ALA A 99 -1.10 -1.77 -14.17
C ALA A 99 -2.25 -2.51 -14.85
N HIS A 100 -3.35 -1.81 -15.13
CA HIS A 100 -4.56 -2.38 -15.77
C HIS A 100 -4.40 -2.53 -17.28
N ASP A 101 -3.74 -1.56 -17.92
CA ASP A 101 -3.66 -1.46 -19.38
C ASP A 101 -2.31 -0.87 -19.86
N PRO A 102 -1.41 -1.69 -20.44
CA PRO A 102 -1.51 -3.15 -20.55
C PRO A 102 -1.45 -3.81 -19.16
N PRO A 103 -2.12 -4.95 -18.96
CA PRO A 103 -2.10 -5.65 -17.68
C PRO A 103 -0.69 -6.13 -17.35
N GLY A 104 -0.20 -5.82 -16.15
CA GLY A 104 1.12 -6.25 -15.71
C GLY A 104 1.57 -5.66 -14.38
N ILE A 105 2.72 -6.14 -13.90
CA ILE A 105 3.40 -5.62 -12.72
C ILE A 105 4.70 -4.99 -13.17
N GLU A 106 4.91 -3.72 -12.81
CA GLU A 106 6.14 -2.99 -13.14
C GLU A 106 6.80 -2.44 -11.87
N PRO A 107 8.13 -2.56 -11.71
CA PRO A 107 8.83 -1.96 -10.58
C PRO A 107 8.87 -0.43 -10.73
N LEU A 108 8.59 0.29 -9.64
CA LEU A 108 8.66 1.74 -9.59
C LEU A 108 9.93 2.26 -8.92
N GLY A 109 10.49 1.51 -7.97
CA GLY A 109 11.66 1.91 -7.20
C GLY A 109 11.50 1.60 -5.72
N PRO A 110 12.25 2.28 -4.84
CA PRO A 110 12.17 2.07 -3.39
C PRO A 110 10.82 2.50 -2.82
N ALA A 111 10.22 1.67 -1.95
CA ALA A 111 8.97 2.03 -1.27
C ALA A 111 9.19 3.16 -0.25
N SER A 112 10.37 3.22 0.37
CA SER A 112 10.81 4.31 1.24
C SER A 112 10.73 5.68 0.54
N GLU A 113 11.26 5.78 -0.69
CA GLU A 113 11.20 7.01 -1.50
C GLU A 113 9.74 7.37 -1.84
N PHE A 114 8.93 6.39 -2.25
CA PHE A 114 7.50 6.61 -2.52
C PHE A 114 6.75 7.16 -1.30
N PHE A 115 6.97 6.60 -0.12
CA PHE A 115 6.32 7.06 1.11
C PHE A 115 6.82 8.41 1.60
N ASP A 116 8.11 8.70 1.41
CA ASP A 116 8.68 10.03 1.70
C ASP A 116 8.01 11.09 0.83
N ASP A 117 7.93 10.86 -0.48
CA ASP A 117 7.25 11.74 -1.42
C ASP A 117 5.76 11.92 -1.09
N TYR A 118 5.07 10.83 -0.69
CA TYR A 118 3.67 10.90 -0.28
C TYR A 118 3.48 11.82 0.94
N LEU A 119 4.30 11.64 1.98
CA LEU A 119 4.23 12.47 3.19
C LEU A 119 4.60 13.94 2.90
N ASP A 120 5.62 14.19 2.10
CA ASP A 120 6.02 15.56 1.73
C ASP A 120 4.95 16.29 0.93
N ASN A 121 4.27 15.60 0.03
CA ASN A 121 3.12 16.14 -0.68
C ASN A 121 1.95 16.44 0.27
N ALA A 122 1.64 15.54 1.21
CA ALA A 122 0.59 15.76 2.20
C ALA A 122 0.88 16.96 3.13
N ARG A 123 2.13 17.12 3.56
CA ARG A 123 2.60 18.27 4.36
C ARG A 123 2.49 19.60 3.61
N SER A 124 2.68 19.58 2.30
CA SER A 124 2.62 20.79 1.47
C SER A 124 1.19 21.28 1.23
N GLN A 125 0.19 20.44 1.51
CA GLN A 125 -1.23 20.74 1.35
C GLN A 125 -1.95 21.09 2.67
N SER A 126 -1.26 20.98 3.81
CA SER A 126 -1.77 21.29 5.16
C SER A 126 -1.39 22.69 5.65
#